data_AF-A0A259FF16-F1
#
_entry.id   AF-A0A259FF16-F1
#
_cell.length_a   1.000
_cell.length_b   1.000
_cell.length_c   1.000
_cell.angle_alpha   90.00
_cell.angle_beta   90.00
_cell.angle_gamma   90.00
#
_symmetry.space_group_name_H-M   'P 1'
#
loop_
_entity.id
_entity.type
_entity.pdbx_description
1 polymer ?
#
loop_
_entity_poly.entity_id
_entity_poly.type
_entity_poly.pdbx_seq_one_letter_code
_entity_poly.pdbx_strand_id
1 'polypeptide(L)'
;MNTRKRLVAMRQAQAREAGSAAPAASMRAAAEIGSLANPACSLGAGQRCEHALVDAELNRRLYEYEQAVRGRFSRIVGALKEISAHQHDHDFAERAQRLALDRMGYALPQGLLDNAWVSGLDMKALHSHCIFESFRTSVSATPDDQAHWLERMPLTAQLFADCGYHTVDVSPCADGRLQGLLPFVFRMAPNSNVYVKAYAGAMFDVEADVVDWSHRELERLSGAIPGGETQNYLKIAVYHYSSSHACDQGCAAHGSNDKLATESALARLNQLREAVENTYGVGAAPDVLLVGLDTDIDALRIHLPDANGEVNAYRYVDTAALYRDTLGMSREAARAKIAAALATAEAADGWAEGQGKMADGMWKLVLALVEANFSQIEYVIQHHAGRYAVIGHDEEFICAGEAMSELQLRNLFYFAHLDTVEEGAADMDVGIKIFTGLNIRHGLPVPVLVHFHYSSRVPGARDRAVLRAKRVKAAIEARFPALAAQGLLNCRMAVSDRDGSERCAVVEDAVTDAGH
;
A
#
# COMPACT_ATOMS: atom_id res chain seq x y z
N MET A 1 16.95 -40.97 1.04
CA MET A 1 16.80 -40.04 2.19
C MET A 1 17.97 -39.08 2.19
N ASN A 2 17.73 -37.79 1.94
CA ASN A 2 18.78 -36.80 1.64
C ASN A 2 19.22 -36.08 2.93
N THR A 3 20.38 -36.46 3.46
CA THR A 3 20.99 -36.00 4.73
C THR A 3 21.21 -34.48 4.78
N ARG A 4 21.30 -33.80 3.63
CA ARG A 4 21.36 -32.33 3.55
C ARG A 4 20.05 -31.64 3.96
N LYS A 5 18.88 -32.21 3.65
CA LYS A 5 17.58 -31.65 4.05
C LYS A 5 17.37 -31.73 5.57
N ARG A 6 17.91 -32.78 6.21
CA ARG A 6 17.83 -32.97 7.67
C ARG A 6 18.74 -32.00 8.43
N LEU A 7 19.93 -31.70 7.89
CA LEU A 7 20.86 -30.73 8.50
C LEU A 7 20.35 -29.28 8.40
N VAL A 8 19.68 -28.93 7.31
CA VAL A 8 19.00 -27.63 7.14
C VAL A 8 17.81 -27.50 8.10
N ALA A 9 17.00 -28.56 8.24
CA ALA A 9 15.89 -28.57 9.19
C ALA A 9 16.35 -28.47 10.66
N MET A 10 17.48 -29.09 11.02
CA MET A 10 18.04 -28.99 12.37
C MET A 10 18.63 -27.60 12.67
N ARG A 11 19.29 -26.95 11.69
CA ARG A 11 19.75 -25.56 11.84
C ARG A 11 18.59 -24.57 11.95
N GLN A 12 17.50 -24.80 11.21
CA GLN A 12 16.27 -24.02 11.32
C GLN A 12 15.54 -24.23 12.66
N ALA A 13 15.61 -25.43 13.24
CA ALA A 13 15.06 -25.71 14.57
C ALA A 13 15.89 -25.06 15.70
N GLN A 14 17.22 -25.09 15.60
CA GLN A 14 18.10 -24.43 16.58
C GLN A 14 17.99 -22.90 16.56
N ALA A 15 17.74 -22.30 15.39
CA ALA A 15 17.44 -20.86 15.29
C ALA A 15 16.07 -20.49 15.88
N ARG A 16 15.11 -21.43 15.95
CA ARG A 16 13.77 -21.23 16.53
C ARG A 16 13.75 -21.31 18.05
N GLU A 17 14.65 -22.08 18.67
CA GLU A 17 14.73 -22.22 20.13
C GLU A 17 15.49 -21.07 20.81
N ALA A 18 16.34 -20.33 20.08
CA ALA A 18 17.09 -19.20 20.64
C ALA A 18 16.26 -17.90 20.79
N GLY A 19 15.04 -17.85 20.25
CA GLY A 19 14.18 -16.66 20.24
C GLY A 19 13.13 -16.56 21.36
N SER A 20 13.14 -17.45 22.35
CA SER A 20 12.06 -17.58 23.36
C SER A 20 12.35 -16.87 24.69
N ALA A 21 12.66 -15.56 24.67
CA ALA A 21 12.67 -14.74 25.88
C ALA A 21 11.78 -13.50 25.71
N ALA A 22 10.74 -13.42 26.54
CA ALA A 22 9.69 -12.40 26.54
C ALA A 22 10.12 -11.05 27.18
N PRO A 23 9.18 -10.19 27.58
CA PRO A 23 8.72 -8.95 26.95
C PRO A 23 9.53 -7.69 27.35
N ALA A 24 10.64 -7.81 28.08
CA ALA A 24 11.46 -6.67 28.49
C ALA A 24 12.32 -6.10 27.35
N ALA A 25 12.49 -6.87 26.27
CA ALA A 25 13.30 -6.49 25.11
C ALA A 25 12.62 -5.45 24.21
N SER A 26 11.28 -5.33 24.18
CA SER A 26 10.61 -4.39 23.26
C SER A 26 10.77 -2.93 23.68
N MET A 27 10.85 -2.64 24.99
CA MET A 27 11.14 -1.28 25.48
C MET A 27 12.61 -0.89 25.33
N ARG A 28 13.55 -1.85 25.41
CA ARG A 28 14.97 -1.60 25.14
C ARG A 28 15.27 -1.47 23.64
N ALA A 29 14.59 -2.26 22.79
CA ALA A 29 14.66 -2.11 21.35
C ALA A 29 14.13 -0.74 20.91
N ALA A 30 13.00 -0.26 21.45
CA ALA A 30 12.49 1.09 21.18
C ALA A 30 13.49 2.20 21.57
N ALA A 31 14.27 2.00 22.65
CA ALA A 31 15.31 2.95 23.08
C ALA A 31 16.61 2.85 22.25
N GLU A 32 16.96 1.68 21.71
CA GLU A 32 18.10 1.50 20.79
C GLU A 32 17.79 1.92 19.35
N ILE A 33 16.52 1.84 18.91
CA ILE A 33 16.03 2.29 17.59
C ILE A 33 16.23 3.80 17.40
N GLY A 34 16.19 4.57 18.49
CA GLY A 34 16.53 6.00 18.50
C GLY A 34 18.02 6.32 18.28
N SER A 35 18.90 5.32 18.17
CA SER A 35 20.36 5.52 18.03
C SER A 35 20.89 5.42 16.58
N LEU A 36 20.11 4.89 15.64
CA LEU A 36 20.52 4.86 14.23
C LEU A 36 20.24 6.23 13.58
N ALA A 37 21.27 6.83 12.99
CA ALA A 37 21.15 8.11 12.30
C ALA A 37 20.06 8.04 11.20
N ASN A 38 19.18 9.04 11.16
CA ASN A 38 18.26 9.19 10.03
C ASN A 38 19.08 9.57 8.78
N PRO A 39 18.93 8.83 7.66
CA PRO A 39 19.77 9.01 6.48
C PRO A 39 19.51 10.33 5.75
N ALA A 40 18.32 10.92 5.89
CA ALA A 40 17.98 12.22 5.31
C ALA A 40 18.35 13.40 6.23
N CYS A 41 18.31 13.21 7.55
CA CYS A 41 18.60 14.29 8.49
C CYS A 41 19.26 13.79 9.78
N SER A 42 20.51 14.19 10.01
CA SER A 42 21.22 13.98 11.28
C SER A 42 21.24 15.30 12.05
N LEU A 43 20.35 15.46 13.03
CA LEU A 43 20.22 16.70 13.79
C LEU A 43 21.35 16.85 14.83
N GLY A 44 22.04 17.99 14.81
CA GLY A 44 22.76 18.50 15.97
C GLY A 44 21.81 19.14 16.99
N ALA A 45 22.28 19.37 18.22
CA ALA A 45 21.48 20.03 19.25
C ALA A 45 20.99 21.42 18.79
N GLY A 46 19.66 21.61 18.72
CA GLY A 46 19.03 22.88 18.36
C GLY A 46 18.71 23.10 16.88
N GLN A 47 19.04 22.14 15.99
CA GLN A 47 18.65 22.20 14.58
C GLN A 47 17.27 21.57 14.34
N ARG A 48 16.57 22.05 13.31
CA ARG A 48 15.33 21.46 12.79
C ARG A 48 15.54 21.07 11.32
N CYS A 49 14.98 19.93 10.91
CA CYS A 49 14.95 19.53 9.51
C CYS A 49 13.76 20.24 8.87
N GLU A 50 14.00 21.43 8.34
CA GLU A 50 13.03 22.23 7.60
C GLU A 50 13.65 22.59 6.25
N HIS A 51 13.06 22.08 5.17
CA HIS A 51 13.63 22.19 3.83
C HIS A 51 12.82 23.17 2.95
N ALA A 52 13.49 24.06 2.22
CA ALA A 52 12.85 25.18 1.49
C ALA A 52 11.87 24.77 0.36
N LEU A 53 11.98 23.52 -0.10
CA LEU A 53 11.09 22.91 -1.11
C LEU A 53 9.89 22.17 -0.50
N VAL A 54 9.83 22.03 0.82
CA VAL A 54 8.75 21.28 1.47
C VAL A 54 7.47 22.08 1.51
N ASP A 55 6.37 21.39 1.22
CA ASP A 55 5.03 21.91 1.42
C ASP A 55 4.49 21.53 2.81
N ALA A 56 4.81 22.37 3.80
CA ALA A 56 4.43 22.15 5.19
C ALA A 56 2.90 22.13 5.43
N GLU A 57 2.14 22.88 4.64
CA GLU A 57 0.69 22.93 4.80
C GLU A 57 0.00 21.72 4.14
N LEU A 58 0.54 21.21 3.03
CA LEU A 58 0.13 19.89 2.53
C LEU A 58 0.45 18.78 3.53
N ASN A 59 1.63 18.82 4.17
CA ASN A 59 1.98 17.88 5.25
C ASN A 59 0.97 17.93 6.41
N ARG A 60 0.61 19.13 6.87
CA ARG A 60 -0.40 19.29 7.93
C ARG A 60 -1.74 18.67 7.53
N ARG A 61 -2.23 18.93 6.31
CA ARG A 61 -3.50 18.39 5.80
C ARG A 61 -3.47 16.86 5.66
N LEU A 62 -2.36 16.30 5.17
CA LEU A 62 -2.17 14.85 5.09
C LEU A 62 -2.04 14.18 6.47
N TYR A 63 -1.44 14.87 7.44
CA TYR A 63 -1.38 14.40 8.82
C TYR A 63 -2.77 14.34 9.45
N GLU A 64 -3.58 15.39 9.27
CA GLU A 64 -4.97 15.40 9.73
C GLU A 64 -5.80 14.28 9.11
N TYR A 65 -5.60 14.02 7.81
CA TYR A 65 -6.19 12.90 7.11
C TYR A 65 -5.76 11.54 7.72
N GLU A 66 -4.45 11.31 7.92
CA GLU A 66 -3.95 10.10 8.57
C GLU A 66 -4.56 9.92 9.96
N GLN A 67 -4.58 10.97 10.79
CA GLN A 67 -5.15 10.91 12.14
C GLN A 67 -6.66 10.64 12.12
N ALA A 68 -7.40 11.24 11.20
CA ALA A 68 -8.85 11.01 11.08
C ALA A 68 -9.16 9.55 10.71
N VAL A 69 -8.47 9.01 9.70
CA VAL A 69 -8.68 7.63 9.24
C VAL A 69 -8.22 6.65 10.32
N ARG A 70 -6.97 6.73 10.81
CA ARG A 70 -6.48 5.83 11.88
C ARG A 70 -7.30 5.94 13.15
N GLY A 71 -7.78 7.13 13.49
CA GLY A 71 -8.63 7.38 14.64
C GLY A 71 -9.92 6.57 14.61
N ARG A 72 -10.47 6.25 13.44
CA ARG A 72 -11.68 5.39 13.32
C ARG A 72 -11.40 3.92 13.67
N PHE A 73 -10.16 3.46 13.54
CA PHE A 73 -9.76 2.09 13.88
C PHE A 73 -9.25 1.99 15.33
N SER A 74 -8.39 2.91 15.75
CA SER A 74 -7.76 2.87 17.08
C SER A 74 -8.75 2.91 18.25
N ARG A 75 -9.94 3.48 18.04
CA ARG A 75 -11.03 3.52 19.03
C ARG A 75 -11.73 2.17 19.26
N ILE A 76 -11.64 1.24 18.31
CA ILE A 76 -12.42 -0.02 18.32
C ILE A 76 -12.11 -0.86 19.57
N VAL A 77 -10.83 -1.15 19.82
CA VAL A 77 -10.44 -2.02 20.94
C VAL A 77 -10.84 -1.40 22.29
N GLY A 78 -10.69 -0.08 22.43
CA GLY A 78 -11.10 0.64 23.64
C GLY A 78 -12.61 0.57 23.86
N ALA A 79 -13.40 0.86 22.82
CA ALA A 79 -14.85 0.79 22.88
C ALA A 79 -15.36 -0.62 23.20
N LEU A 80 -14.80 -1.65 22.57
CA LEU A 80 -15.19 -3.04 22.82
C LEU A 80 -14.85 -3.51 24.24
N LYS A 81 -13.73 -3.05 24.82
CA LYS A 81 -13.41 -3.31 26.23
C LYS A 81 -14.41 -2.66 27.19
N GLU A 82 -14.82 -1.42 26.91
CA GLU A 82 -15.82 -0.69 27.68
C GLU A 82 -17.20 -1.37 27.59
N ILE A 83 -17.61 -1.80 26.38
CA ILE A 83 -18.83 -2.58 26.16
C ILE A 83 -18.79 -3.90 26.92
N SER A 84 -17.70 -4.66 26.82
CA SER A 84 -17.56 -5.96 27.47
C SER A 84 -17.66 -5.89 29.01
N ALA A 85 -17.33 -4.75 29.62
CA ALA A 85 -17.46 -4.56 31.06
C ALA A 85 -18.92 -4.54 31.55
N HIS A 86 -19.88 -4.29 30.65
CA HIS A 86 -21.31 -4.18 30.95
C HIS A 86 -22.13 -5.40 30.52
N GLN A 87 -21.50 -6.47 30.04
CA GLN A 87 -22.18 -7.62 29.40
C GLN A 87 -23.22 -8.35 30.27
N HIS A 88 -23.21 -8.13 31.59
CA HIS A 88 -24.12 -8.77 32.53
C HIS A 88 -25.21 -7.82 33.06
N ASP A 89 -25.26 -6.57 32.57
CA ASP A 89 -26.29 -5.60 32.92
C ASP A 89 -27.63 -5.99 32.26
N HIS A 90 -28.77 -5.76 32.95
CA HIS A 90 -30.09 -6.09 32.41
C HIS A 90 -30.45 -5.33 31.12
N ASP A 91 -29.93 -4.10 30.96
CA ASP A 91 -30.09 -3.23 29.79
C ASP A 91 -28.86 -3.26 28.87
N PHE A 92 -28.03 -4.31 28.96
CA PHE A 92 -26.76 -4.41 28.25
C PHE A 92 -26.85 -4.04 26.77
N ALA A 93 -27.81 -4.61 26.03
CA ALA A 93 -27.91 -4.39 24.59
C ALA A 93 -28.15 -2.91 24.24
N GLU A 94 -29.05 -2.23 24.95
CA GLU A 94 -29.32 -0.79 24.75
C GLU A 94 -28.08 0.05 25.12
N ARG A 95 -27.44 -0.30 26.24
CA ARG A 95 -26.23 0.39 26.70
C ARG A 95 -25.06 0.23 25.73
N ALA A 96 -24.86 -0.98 25.20
CA ALA A 96 -23.84 -1.29 24.22
C ALA A 96 -24.07 -0.53 22.91
N GLN A 97 -25.33 -0.41 22.45
CA GLN A 97 -25.67 0.38 21.27
C GLN A 97 -25.36 1.87 21.45
N ARG A 98 -25.78 2.46 22.58
CA ARG A 98 -25.45 3.87 22.89
C ARG A 98 -23.95 4.09 22.89
N LEU A 99 -23.20 3.20 23.56
CA LEU A 99 -21.76 3.32 23.65
C LEU A 99 -21.07 3.17 22.28
N ALA A 100 -21.56 2.27 21.43
CA ALA A 100 -21.05 2.12 20.07
C ALA A 100 -21.31 3.37 19.20
N LEU A 101 -22.52 3.92 19.26
CA LEU A 101 -22.86 5.16 18.57
C LEU A 101 -22.01 6.34 19.06
N ASP A 102 -21.84 6.49 20.37
CA ASP A 102 -21.07 7.59 20.95
C ASP A 102 -19.57 7.50 20.64
N ARG A 103 -18.99 6.28 20.69
CA ARG A 103 -17.54 6.08 20.53
C ARG A 103 -17.11 5.92 19.07
N MET A 104 -17.92 5.25 18.26
CA MET A 104 -17.56 4.81 16.90
C MET A 104 -18.47 5.40 15.82
N GLY A 105 -19.66 5.90 16.16
CA GLY A 105 -20.58 6.53 15.20
C GLY A 105 -21.47 5.57 14.41
N TYR A 106 -21.52 4.29 14.79
CA TYR A 106 -22.37 3.28 14.16
C TYR A 106 -22.90 2.27 15.18
N ALA A 107 -24.02 1.62 14.83
CA ALA A 107 -24.64 0.59 15.64
C ALA A 107 -23.93 -0.77 15.48
N LEU A 108 -24.02 -1.61 16.51
CA LEU A 108 -23.55 -2.99 16.47
C LEU A 108 -24.67 -3.95 16.04
N PRO A 109 -24.35 -5.18 15.60
CA PRO A 109 -25.36 -6.16 15.24
C PRO A 109 -26.19 -6.56 16.45
N GLN A 110 -27.49 -6.26 16.42
CA GLN A 110 -28.39 -6.47 17.57
C GLN A 110 -28.38 -7.93 18.04
N GLY A 111 -28.39 -8.88 17.11
CA GLY A 111 -28.36 -10.31 17.44
C GLY A 111 -27.10 -10.76 18.19
N LEU A 112 -25.96 -10.08 18.04
CA LEU A 112 -24.75 -10.38 18.81
C LEU A 112 -24.85 -9.84 20.25
N LEU A 113 -25.60 -8.76 20.46
CA LEU A 113 -25.82 -8.17 21.78
C LEU A 113 -26.89 -8.94 22.56
N ASP A 114 -28.00 -9.28 21.91
CA ASP A 114 -29.13 -9.98 22.54
C ASP A 114 -28.75 -11.40 23.02
N ASN A 115 -27.83 -12.06 22.31
CA ASN A 115 -27.37 -13.40 22.66
C ASN A 115 -26.23 -13.43 23.69
N ALA A 116 -25.69 -12.27 24.08
CA ALA A 116 -24.51 -12.19 24.93
C ALA A 116 -24.69 -12.83 26.32
N TRP A 117 -25.91 -12.87 26.85
CA TRP A 117 -26.20 -13.50 28.14
C TRP A 117 -26.12 -15.04 28.11
N VAL A 118 -26.23 -15.67 26.94
CA VAL A 118 -26.22 -17.14 26.78
C VAL A 118 -24.78 -17.66 26.70
N SER A 119 -23.98 -17.10 25.80
CA SER A 119 -22.65 -17.61 25.46
C SER A 119 -21.49 -16.67 25.83
N GLY A 120 -21.80 -15.54 26.46
CA GLY A 120 -20.89 -14.39 26.52
C GLY A 120 -20.91 -13.59 25.22
N LEU A 121 -20.35 -12.40 25.28
CA LEU A 121 -20.24 -11.50 24.13
C LEU A 121 -19.25 -12.05 23.09
N ASP A 122 -19.69 -12.18 21.83
CA ASP A 122 -18.80 -12.61 20.74
C ASP A 122 -17.87 -11.48 20.31
N MET A 123 -16.79 -11.31 21.08
CA MET A 123 -15.78 -10.28 20.86
C MET A 123 -15.06 -10.43 19.51
N LYS A 124 -14.99 -11.65 18.97
CA LYS A 124 -14.33 -11.88 17.68
C LYS A 124 -15.22 -11.36 16.55
N ALA A 125 -16.49 -11.74 16.53
CA ALA A 125 -17.44 -11.23 15.55
C ALA A 125 -17.60 -9.71 15.63
N LEU A 126 -17.71 -9.16 16.85
CA LEU A 126 -17.82 -7.71 17.06
C LEU A 126 -16.57 -6.96 16.62
N HIS A 127 -15.37 -7.47 16.93
CA HIS A 127 -14.12 -6.85 16.48
C HIS A 127 -14.07 -6.75 14.96
N SER A 128 -14.28 -7.85 14.25
CA SER A 128 -14.29 -7.83 12.78
C SER A 128 -15.40 -6.95 12.21
N HIS A 129 -16.59 -6.96 12.82
CA HIS A 129 -17.67 -6.06 12.42
C HIS A 129 -17.24 -4.58 12.51
N CYS A 130 -16.69 -4.15 13.65
CA CYS A 130 -16.24 -2.78 13.84
C CYS A 130 -15.11 -2.40 12.87
N ILE A 131 -14.17 -3.30 12.58
CA ILE A 131 -13.10 -3.06 11.59
C ILE A 131 -13.72 -2.77 10.22
N PHE A 132 -14.66 -3.60 9.76
CA PHE A 132 -15.29 -3.41 8.46
C PHE A 132 -16.23 -2.19 8.41
N GLU A 133 -16.96 -1.88 9.48
CA GLU A 133 -17.79 -0.67 9.52
C GLU A 133 -16.93 0.60 9.58
N SER A 134 -15.85 0.62 10.35
CA SER A 134 -14.88 1.73 10.36
C SER A 134 -14.25 1.93 8.99
N PHE A 135 -13.93 0.84 8.28
CA PHE A 135 -13.44 0.91 6.90
C PHE A 135 -14.50 1.45 5.93
N ARG A 136 -15.72 0.92 5.96
CA ARG A 136 -16.83 1.39 5.11
C ARG A 136 -17.17 2.86 5.35
N THR A 137 -17.21 3.29 6.61
CA THR A 137 -17.39 4.69 6.99
C THR A 137 -16.24 5.55 6.46
N SER A 138 -15.00 5.06 6.52
CA SER A 138 -13.85 5.79 5.97
C SER A 138 -13.93 5.95 4.46
N VAL A 139 -14.32 4.90 3.73
CA VAL A 139 -14.53 4.96 2.27
C VAL A 139 -15.67 5.92 1.91
N SER A 140 -16.74 5.95 2.70
CA SER A 140 -17.86 6.87 2.49
C SER A 140 -17.48 8.33 2.79
N ALA A 141 -16.56 8.55 3.73
CA ALA A 141 -16.04 9.86 4.09
C ALA A 141 -14.92 10.36 3.16
N THR A 142 -14.39 9.51 2.27
CA THR A 142 -13.28 9.84 1.36
C THR A 142 -13.45 11.19 0.64
N PRO A 143 -14.60 11.54 0.03
CA PRO A 143 -14.73 12.83 -0.65
C PRO A 143 -14.44 14.03 0.24
N ASP A 144 -14.94 14.01 1.49
CA ASP A 144 -14.75 15.10 2.45
C ASP A 144 -13.33 15.06 3.04
N ASP A 145 -12.88 13.88 3.46
CA ASP A 145 -11.56 13.66 4.06
C ASP A 145 -10.42 14.03 3.11
N GLN A 146 -10.58 13.81 1.80
CA GLN A 146 -9.55 14.07 0.80
C GLN A 146 -9.62 15.48 0.18
N ALA A 147 -10.80 16.11 0.16
CA ALA A 147 -11.00 17.44 -0.46
C ALA A 147 -9.97 18.46 0.04
N HIS A 148 -9.60 18.39 1.32
CA HIS A 148 -8.66 19.31 1.93
C HIS A 148 -7.25 19.26 1.34
N TRP A 149 -6.76 18.12 0.87
CA TRP A 149 -5.40 18.00 0.35
C TRP A 149 -5.32 17.83 -1.17
N LEU A 150 -6.40 17.38 -1.82
CA LEU A 150 -6.44 17.10 -3.26
C LEU A 150 -6.06 18.32 -4.12
N GLU A 151 -6.59 19.50 -3.81
CA GLU A 151 -6.32 20.73 -4.57
C GLU A 151 -4.86 21.18 -4.56
N ARG A 152 -4.09 20.70 -3.58
CA ARG A 152 -2.70 21.11 -3.33
C ARG A 152 -1.67 20.08 -3.83
N MET A 153 -2.13 18.95 -4.37
CA MET A 153 -1.23 17.92 -4.89
C MET A 153 -0.44 18.46 -6.09
N PRO A 154 0.91 18.40 -6.05
CA PRO A 154 1.75 18.90 -7.14
C PRO A 154 1.70 18.02 -8.38
N LEU A 155 1.58 16.70 -8.22
CA LEU A 155 1.53 15.76 -9.35
C LEU A 155 0.08 15.55 -9.78
N THR A 156 -0.33 16.30 -10.80
CA THR A 156 -1.70 16.33 -11.33
C THR A 156 -1.77 15.72 -12.73
N ALA A 157 -2.99 15.43 -13.21
CA ALA A 157 -3.22 15.01 -14.59
C ALA A 157 -2.61 15.97 -15.63
N GLN A 158 -2.63 17.28 -15.36
CA GLN A 158 -2.01 18.28 -16.24
C GLN A 158 -0.49 18.15 -16.26
N LEU A 159 0.16 17.94 -15.12
CA LEU A 159 1.60 17.72 -15.08
C LEU A 159 1.99 16.47 -15.89
N PHE A 160 1.23 15.38 -15.78
CA PHE A 160 1.47 14.18 -16.58
C PHE A 160 1.33 14.45 -18.07
N ALA A 161 0.28 15.16 -18.48
CA ALA A 161 0.10 15.61 -19.86
C ALA A 161 1.29 16.46 -20.35
N ASP A 162 1.77 17.40 -19.54
CA ASP A 162 2.93 18.25 -19.85
C ASP A 162 4.25 17.46 -19.91
N CYS A 163 4.31 16.32 -19.22
CA CYS A 163 5.39 15.34 -19.30
C CYS A 163 5.21 14.36 -20.47
N GLY A 164 4.12 14.44 -21.22
CA GLY A 164 3.83 13.58 -22.37
C GLY A 164 3.15 12.26 -22.01
N TYR A 165 2.42 12.18 -20.89
CA TYR A 165 1.77 10.96 -20.43
C TYR A 165 0.25 11.08 -20.34
N HIS A 166 -0.47 10.20 -21.05
CA HIS A 166 -1.93 10.09 -20.93
C HIS A 166 -2.34 9.09 -19.85
N THR A 167 -1.42 8.24 -19.41
CA THR A 167 -1.66 7.23 -18.37
C THR A 167 -0.38 6.99 -17.57
N VAL A 168 -0.54 6.91 -16.25
CA VAL A 168 0.50 6.54 -15.29
C VAL A 168 -0.02 5.33 -14.51
N ASP A 169 0.45 4.15 -14.85
CA ASP A 169 0.14 2.90 -14.16
C ASP A 169 1.26 2.53 -13.19
N VAL A 170 0.93 2.43 -11.90
CA VAL A 170 1.88 2.20 -10.82
C VAL A 170 1.66 0.82 -10.21
N SER A 171 2.70 -0.01 -10.21
CA SER A 171 2.68 -1.33 -9.59
C SER A 171 3.66 -1.43 -8.41
N PRO A 172 3.19 -1.13 -7.18
CA PRO A 172 3.98 -1.33 -5.98
C PRO A 172 3.97 -2.77 -5.48
N CYS A 173 4.88 -3.06 -4.54
CA CYS A 173 4.73 -4.22 -3.67
C CYS A 173 3.40 -4.14 -2.90
N ALA A 174 2.74 -5.28 -2.70
CA ALA A 174 1.51 -5.41 -1.91
C ALA A 174 1.69 -5.23 -0.38
N ASP A 175 2.93 -4.97 0.07
CA ASP A 175 3.24 -4.61 1.45
C ASP A 175 2.41 -3.40 1.89
N GLY A 176 1.76 -3.49 3.07
CA GLY A 176 0.87 -2.45 3.59
C GLY A 176 1.55 -1.08 3.71
N ARG A 177 2.88 -1.04 3.86
CA ARG A 177 3.64 0.21 3.97
C ARG A 177 3.60 1.04 2.68
N LEU A 178 3.29 0.44 1.54
CA LEU A 178 3.20 1.13 0.24
C LEU A 178 1.79 1.66 -0.08
N GLN A 179 0.80 1.45 0.80
CA GLN A 179 -0.57 1.86 0.51
C GLN A 179 -0.79 3.37 0.50
N GLY A 180 0.08 4.13 1.15
CA GLY A 180 0.10 5.59 1.07
C GLY A 180 0.88 6.14 -0.14
N LEU A 181 1.34 5.28 -1.07
CA LEU A 181 2.31 5.66 -2.11
C LEU A 181 1.89 6.89 -2.92
N LEU A 182 0.65 6.97 -3.42
CA LEU A 182 0.26 8.13 -4.22
C LEU A 182 0.11 9.41 -3.40
N PRO A 183 -0.79 9.51 -2.39
CA PRO A 183 -1.03 10.79 -1.73
C PRO A 183 0.12 11.22 -0.82
N PHE A 184 0.88 10.29 -0.24
CA PHE A 184 1.97 10.63 0.68
C PHE A 184 3.33 10.63 -0.03
N VAL A 185 3.74 9.53 -0.63
CA VAL A 185 5.12 9.40 -1.11
C VAL A 185 5.37 10.15 -2.42
N PHE A 186 4.47 10.00 -3.40
CA PHE A 186 4.56 10.66 -4.70
C PHE A 186 3.88 12.03 -4.74
N ARG A 187 3.00 12.35 -3.77
CA ARG A 187 2.14 13.55 -3.78
C ARG A 187 1.34 13.68 -5.07
N MET A 188 0.80 12.55 -5.50
CA MET A 188 0.05 12.39 -6.74
C MET A 188 -1.45 12.37 -6.44
N ALA A 189 -2.20 13.26 -7.12
CA ALA A 189 -3.65 13.29 -7.01
C ALA A 189 -4.27 12.06 -7.69
N PRO A 190 -5.14 11.29 -7.00
CA PRO A 190 -5.97 10.29 -7.66
C PRO A 190 -6.79 10.92 -8.79
N ASN A 191 -6.72 10.35 -9.99
CA ASN A 191 -7.48 10.81 -11.15
C ASN A 191 -7.60 9.69 -12.20
N SER A 192 -8.37 9.90 -13.26
CA SER A 192 -8.64 8.90 -14.30
C SER A 192 -7.42 8.43 -15.10
N ASN A 193 -6.31 9.16 -15.04
CA ASN A 193 -5.08 8.82 -15.75
C ASN A 193 -4.10 8.05 -14.86
N VAL A 194 -4.39 7.89 -13.56
CA VAL A 194 -3.50 7.26 -12.59
C VAL A 194 -4.11 5.96 -12.11
N TYR A 195 -3.38 4.85 -12.29
CA TYR A 195 -3.79 3.52 -11.86
C TYR A 195 -2.79 2.97 -10.85
N VAL A 196 -3.29 2.21 -9.88
CA VAL A 196 -2.44 1.49 -8.92
C VAL A 196 -2.89 0.04 -8.83
N LYS A 197 -2.00 -0.88 -9.15
CA LYS A 197 -2.21 -2.33 -8.98
C LYS A 197 -1.03 -2.91 -8.24
N ALA A 198 -1.22 -3.24 -6.97
CA ALA A 198 -0.17 -3.76 -6.12
C ALA A 198 -0.02 -5.29 -6.31
N TYR A 199 1.21 -5.79 -6.23
CA TYR A 199 1.50 -7.23 -6.34
C TYR A 199 2.58 -7.61 -5.34
N ALA A 200 2.58 -8.83 -4.79
CA ALA A 200 3.66 -9.25 -3.92
C ALA A 200 5.02 -9.12 -4.63
N GLY A 201 5.95 -8.38 -4.01
CA GLY A 201 7.26 -8.09 -4.62
C GLY A 201 7.21 -7.19 -5.87
N ALA A 202 6.12 -6.46 -6.12
CA ALA A 202 5.93 -5.73 -7.38
C ALA A 202 5.97 -6.66 -8.62
N MET A 203 5.63 -7.94 -8.44
CA MET A 203 5.58 -8.95 -9.50
C MET A 203 4.26 -8.87 -10.26
N PHE A 204 4.02 -7.75 -10.94
CA PHE A 204 2.80 -7.53 -11.72
C PHE A 204 2.63 -8.55 -12.85
N ASP A 205 1.38 -8.80 -13.21
CA ASP A 205 1.03 -9.69 -14.30
C ASP A 205 1.21 -8.96 -15.64
N VAL A 206 2.20 -9.42 -16.40
CA VAL A 206 2.57 -8.84 -17.69
C VAL A 206 1.42 -8.94 -18.70
N GLU A 207 0.69 -10.05 -18.74
CA GLU A 207 -0.41 -10.24 -19.70
C GLU A 207 -1.59 -9.34 -19.36
N ALA A 208 -1.92 -9.23 -18.07
CA ALA A 208 -2.96 -8.31 -17.61
C ALA A 208 -2.60 -6.85 -17.94
N ASP A 209 -1.33 -6.48 -17.76
CA ASP A 209 -0.85 -5.13 -18.08
C ASP A 209 -0.80 -4.84 -19.59
N VAL A 210 -0.51 -5.83 -20.43
CA VAL A 210 -0.64 -5.69 -21.90
C VAL A 210 -2.10 -5.39 -22.28
N VAL A 211 -3.07 -6.04 -21.62
CA VAL A 211 -4.50 -5.78 -21.83
C VAL A 211 -4.87 -4.37 -21.39
N ASP A 212 -4.42 -3.93 -20.22
CA ASP A 212 -4.69 -2.58 -19.71
C ASP A 212 -4.05 -1.50 -20.59
N TRP A 213 -2.79 -1.69 -21.01
CA TRP A 213 -2.12 -0.83 -21.99
C TRP A 213 -2.92 -0.74 -23.29
N SER A 214 -3.31 -1.89 -23.85
CA SER A 214 -4.06 -1.95 -25.12
C SER A 214 -5.40 -1.22 -25.02
N HIS A 215 -6.09 -1.35 -23.89
CA HIS A 215 -7.35 -0.67 -23.66
C HIS A 215 -7.17 0.85 -23.61
N ARG A 216 -6.14 1.33 -22.89
CA ARG A 216 -5.83 2.77 -22.80
C ARG A 216 -5.37 3.35 -24.14
N GLU A 217 -4.62 2.59 -24.93
CA GLU A 217 -4.26 2.98 -26.30
C GLU A 217 -5.48 3.06 -27.22
N LEU A 218 -6.42 2.14 -27.09
CA LEU A 218 -7.69 2.23 -27.84
C LEU A 218 -8.49 3.47 -27.44
N GLU A 219 -8.55 3.81 -26.16
CA GLU A 219 -9.18 5.04 -25.67
C GLU A 219 -8.46 6.29 -26.22
N ARG A 220 -7.13 6.30 -26.25
CA ARG A 220 -6.34 7.36 -26.87
C ARG A 220 -6.66 7.51 -28.36
N LEU A 221 -6.59 6.42 -29.12
CA LEU A 221 -6.80 6.40 -30.57
C LEU A 221 -8.25 6.72 -30.97
N SER A 222 -9.23 6.39 -30.11
CA SER A 222 -10.64 6.73 -30.33
C SER A 222 -11.00 8.16 -29.93
N GLY A 223 -10.07 8.92 -29.34
CA GLY A 223 -10.29 10.28 -28.85
C GLY A 223 -11.02 10.36 -27.50
N ALA A 224 -11.14 9.23 -26.79
CA ALA A 224 -11.73 9.19 -25.45
C ALA A 224 -10.80 9.79 -24.38
N ILE A 225 -9.53 10.04 -24.71
CA ILE A 225 -8.58 10.79 -23.89
C ILE A 225 -8.26 12.13 -24.58
N PRO A 226 -8.96 13.23 -24.23
CA PRO A 226 -8.74 14.53 -24.84
C PRO A 226 -7.30 15.01 -24.68
N GLY A 227 -6.65 15.41 -25.77
CA GLY A 227 -5.26 15.90 -25.75
C GLY A 227 -4.19 14.82 -25.58
N GLY A 228 -4.59 13.54 -25.61
CA GLY A 228 -3.70 12.38 -25.44
C GLY A 228 -2.99 11.94 -26.72
N GLU A 229 -3.23 12.58 -27.86
CA GLU A 229 -2.83 12.07 -29.18
C GLU A 229 -1.32 11.89 -29.34
N THR A 230 -0.53 12.78 -28.72
CA THR A 230 0.94 12.77 -28.75
C THR A 230 1.56 12.28 -27.45
N GLN A 231 0.75 11.78 -26.52
CA GLN A 231 1.20 11.30 -25.21
C GLN A 231 1.43 9.79 -25.26
N ASN A 232 2.22 9.27 -24.33
CA ASN A 232 2.50 7.84 -24.15
C ASN A 232 1.94 7.29 -22.83
N TYR A 233 1.94 5.97 -22.71
CA TYR A 233 1.63 5.25 -21.50
C TYR A 233 2.90 5.10 -20.66
N LEU A 234 2.82 5.40 -19.35
CA LEU A 234 3.92 5.20 -18.41
C LEU A 234 3.60 4.06 -17.44
N LYS A 235 4.48 3.06 -17.36
CA LYS A 235 4.45 2.02 -16.33
C LYS A 235 5.54 2.27 -15.27
N ILE A 236 5.15 2.35 -14.01
CA ILE A 236 6.05 2.51 -12.87
C ILE A 236 6.04 1.24 -12.00
N ALA A 237 7.18 0.61 -11.77
CA ALA A 237 7.29 -0.47 -10.79
C ALA A 237 7.93 0.06 -9.50
N VAL A 238 7.35 -0.26 -8.33
CA VAL A 238 7.86 0.21 -7.03
C VAL A 238 8.26 -0.95 -6.15
N TYR A 239 9.56 -1.23 -6.08
CA TYR A 239 10.14 -2.13 -5.08
C TYR A 239 10.34 -1.37 -3.76
N HIS A 240 10.60 -2.10 -2.68
CA HIS A 240 10.88 -1.48 -1.39
C HIS A 240 11.96 -2.20 -0.61
N TYR A 241 12.54 -1.46 0.34
CA TYR A 241 13.59 -1.90 1.24
C TYR A 241 13.47 -1.15 2.57
N SER A 242 14.26 -1.55 3.57
CA SER A 242 14.38 -0.86 4.85
C SER A 242 15.83 -0.46 5.06
N SER A 243 16.12 0.84 5.18
CA SER A 243 17.49 1.31 5.39
C SER A 243 18.06 0.95 6.76
N SER A 244 17.22 0.78 7.78
CA SER A 244 17.67 0.40 9.13
C SER A 244 17.71 -1.11 9.38
N HIS A 245 16.89 -1.90 8.68
CA HIS A 245 16.76 -3.35 8.90
C HIS A 245 16.70 -4.12 7.56
N ALA A 246 17.68 -3.91 6.69
CA ALA A 246 17.72 -4.48 5.34
C ALA A 246 17.54 -6.01 5.29
N CYS A 247 18.00 -6.77 6.28
CA CYS A 247 17.90 -8.23 6.29
C CYS A 247 16.56 -8.78 6.82
N ASP A 248 15.75 -7.96 7.49
CA ASP A 248 14.58 -8.45 8.23
C ASP A 248 13.28 -7.67 7.93
N GLN A 249 13.37 -6.44 7.42
CA GLN A 249 12.22 -5.55 7.18
C GLN A 249 12.14 -5.03 5.74
N GLY A 250 12.91 -5.63 4.83
CA GLY A 250 12.78 -5.41 3.39
C GLY A 250 11.61 -6.19 2.79
N CYS A 251 11.66 -6.44 1.48
CA CYS A 251 10.57 -7.15 0.78
C CYS A 251 10.51 -8.64 1.14
N ALA A 252 9.45 -9.05 1.86
CA ALA A 252 9.27 -10.44 2.28
C ALA A 252 9.18 -11.43 1.10
N ALA A 253 8.55 -11.04 -0.02
CA ALA A 253 8.44 -11.86 -1.23
C ALA A 253 9.81 -12.20 -1.85
N HIS A 254 10.82 -11.35 -1.59
CA HIS A 254 12.19 -11.53 -2.03
C HIS A 254 13.15 -11.89 -0.90
N GLY A 255 12.61 -12.36 0.24
CA GLY A 255 13.42 -12.78 1.39
C GLY A 255 14.27 -11.66 1.98
N SER A 256 13.77 -10.41 1.95
CA SER A 256 14.49 -9.22 2.39
C SER A 256 15.83 -9.01 1.69
N ASN A 257 15.91 -9.38 0.40
CA ASN A 257 17.06 -9.13 -0.45
C ASN A 257 16.75 -7.97 -1.41
N ASP A 258 17.24 -6.78 -1.08
CA ASP A 258 17.02 -5.55 -1.85
C ASP A 258 17.43 -5.70 -3.31
N LYS A 259 18.58 -6.33 -3.57
CA LYS A 259 19.08 -6.56 -4.93
C LYS A 259 18.08 -7.41 -5.74
N LEU A 260 17.61 -8.50 -5.15
CA LEU A 260 16.62 -9.36 -5.81
C LEU A 260 15.30 -8.61 -6.04
N ALA A 261 14.86 -7.78 -5.10
CA ALA A 261 13.66 -6.97 -5.28
C ALA A 261 13.80 -5.96 -6.43
N THR A 262 14.94 -5.27 -6.54
CA THR A 262 15.24 -4.35 -7.64
C THR A 262 15.30 -5.08 -8.99
N GLU A 263 16.06 -6.17 -9.07
CA GLU A 263 16.24 -6.94 -10.32
C GLU A 263 14.93 -7.58 -10.80
N SER A 264 14.12 -8.12 -9.89
CA SER A 264 12.81 -8.71 -10.22
C SER A 264 11.82 -7.69 -10.76
N ALA A 265 11.71 -6.51 -10.12
CA ALA A 265 10.82 -5.45 -10.57
C ALA A 265 11.26 -4.87 -11.93
N LEU A 266 12.58 -4.68 -12.14
CA LEU A 266 13.13 -4.27 -13.42
C LEU A 266 12.84 -5.30 -14.53
N ALA A 267 13.02 -6.59 -14.24
CA ALA A 267 12.74 -7.66 -15.19
C ALA A 267 11.26 -7.66 -15.63
N ARG A 268 10.32 -7.35 -14.73
CA ARG A 268 8.89 -7.22 -15.08
C ARG A 268 8.61 -6.05 -16.01
N LEU A 269 9.23 -4.89 -15.79
CA LEU A 269 9.12 -3.73 -16.70
C LEU A 269 9.64 -4.09 -18.10
N ASN A 270 10.78 -4.77 -18.19
CA ASN A 270 11.36 -5.19 -19.47
C ASN A 270 10.47 -6.21 -20.18
N GLN A 271 9.94 -7.20 -19.45
CA GLN A 271 9.00 -8.19 -20.00
C GLN A 271 7.74 -7.52 -20.59
N LEU A 272 7.19 -6.50 -19.94
CA LEU A 272 6.05 -5.75 -20.47
C LEU A 272 6.40 -5.03 -21.78
N ARG A 273 7.54 -4.32 -21.82
CA ARG A 273 7.98 -3.64 -23.04
C ARG A 273 8.18 -4.63 -24.19
N GLU A 274 8.90 -5.73 -23.93
CA GLU A 274 9.11 -6.79 -24.91
C GLU A 274 7.78 -7.41 -25.39
N ALA A 275 6.83 -7.68 -24.47
CA ALA A 275 5.54 -8.24 -24.82
C ALA A 275 4.73 -7.30 -25.73
N VAL A 276 4.69 -6.01 -25.43
CA VAL A 276 4.00 -5.00 -26.24
C VAL A 276 4.66 -4.85 -27.61
N GLU A 277 5.99 -4.73 -27.68
CA GLU A 277 6.69 -4.60 -28.97
C GLU A 277 6.53 -5.83 -29.86
N ASN A 278 6.64 -7.02 -29.29
CA ASN A 278 6.48 -8.28 -30.04
C ASN A 278 5.05 -8.46 -30.54
N THR A 279 4.06 -7.91 -29.86
CA THR A 279 2.64 -8.09 -30.20
C THR A 279 2.13 -6.99 -31.15
N TYR A 280 2.53 -5.74 -30.93
CA TYR A 280 1.97 -4.57 -31.61
C TYR A 280 2.96 -3.83 -32.52
N GLY A 281 4.24 -4.22 -32.50
CA GLY A 281 5.29 -3.68 -33.36
C GLY A 281 6.33 -2.85 -32.61
N VAL A 282 7.51 -2.71 -33.22
CA VAL A 282 8.64 -1.94 -32.68
C VAL A 282 8.22 -0.49 -32.43
N GLY A 283 8.53 0.03 -31.24
CA GLY A 283 8.18 1.39 -30.83
C GLY A 283 6.77 1.55 -30.24
N ALA A 284 6.02 0.45 -30.08
CA ALA A 284 4.74 0.48 -29.37
C ALA A 284 4.89 0.41 -27.84
N ALA A 285 6.04 -0.01 -27.32
CA ALA A 285 6.23 -0.19 -25.88
C ALA A 285 5.90 1.07 -25.07
N PRO A 286 5.32 0.91 -23.87
CA PRO A 286 5.17 2.01 -22.93
C PRO A 286 6.54 2.51 -22.45
N ASP A 287 6.57 3.76 -22.00
CA ASP A 287 7.66 4.27 -21.17
C ASP A 287 7.64 3.54 -19.82
N VAL A 288 8.81 3.34 -19.22
CA VAL A 288 8.94 2.67 -17.93
C VAL A 288 9.77 3.48 -16.94
N LEU A 289 9.45 3.35 -15.65
CA LEU A 289 10.23 3.91 -14.54
C LEU A 289 10.32 2.90 -13.40
N LEU A 290 11.53 2.68 -12.88
CA LEU A 290 11.73 1.88 -11.67
C LEU A 290 11.97 2.81 -10.47
N VAL A 291 11.27 2.54 -9.38
CA VAL A 291 11.39 3.31 -8.14
C VAL A 291 11.58 2.35 -6.96
N GLY A 292 12.53 2.66 -6.09
CA GLY A 292 12.71 1.99 -4.81
C GLY A 292 12.21 2.86 -3.66
N LEU A 293 11.41 2.30 -2.75
CA LEU A 293 10.95 2.98 -1.54
C LEU A 293 11.71 2.48 -0.30
N ASP A 294 12.34 3.38 0.45
CA ASP A 294 12.77 3.11 1.82
C ASP A 294 11.59 3.26 2.79
N THR A 295 11.06 2.15 3.28
CA THR A 295 9.84 2.14 4.11
C THR A 295 10.02 2.71 5.52
N ASP A 296 11.27 3.03 5.91
CA ASP A 296 11.59 3.57 7.22
C ASP A 296 11.32 5.07 7.30
N ILE A 297 11.56 5.78 6.18
CA ILE A 297 11.47 7.24 6.07
C ILE A 297 10.75 7.73 4.80
N ASP A 298 10.17 6.80 4.04
CA ASP A 298 9.48 7.03 2.77
C ASP A 298 10.31 7.78 1.71
N ALA A 299 11.63 7.59 1.72
CA ALA A 299 12.53 8.13 0.71
C ALA A 299 12.57 7.25 -0.55
N LEU A 300 12.91 7.86 -1.68
CA LEU A 300 12.91 7.21 -2.99
C LEU A 300 14.32 7.03 -3.55
N ARG A 301 14.53 5.90 -4.22
CA ARG A 301 15.55 5.73 -5.27
C ARG A 301 14.85 5.75 -6.61
N ILE A 302 15.10 6.75 -7.44
CA ILE A 302 14.47 6.87 -8.76
C ILE A 302 15.50 6.50 -9.81
N HIS A 303 15.27 5.39 -10.51
CA HIS A 303 16.18 4.87 -11.53
C HIS A 303 15.91 5.54 -12.87
N LEU A 304 16.93 6.16 -13.44
CA LEU A 304 16.80 7.07 -14.57
C LEU A 304 16.85 6.30 -15.89
N PRO A 305 15.78 6.32 -16.72
CA PRO A 305 15.82 5.75 -18.06
C PRO A 305 16.83 6.48 -18.95
N ASP A 306 17.40 5.80 -19.94
CA ASP A 306 18.26 6.45 -20.95
C ASP A 306 17.44 6.98 -22.15
N ALA A 307 18.11 7.41 -23.23
CA ALA A 307 17.42 7.95 -24.42
C ALA A 307 16.55 6.92 -25.15
N ASN A 308 16.77 5.63 -24.92
CA ASN A 308 15.98 4.53 -25.47
C ASN A 308 14.89 4.05 -24.48
N GLY A 309 14.79 4.71 -23.31
CA GLY A 309 13.88 4.29 -22.24
C GLY A 309 14.38 3.08 -21.44
N GLU A 310 15.64 2.66 -21.61
CA GLU A 310 16.21 1.54 -20.85
C GLU A 310 16.56 1.97 -19.43
N VAL A 311 16.16 1.17 -18.45
CA VAL A 311 16.39 1.45 -17.03
C VAL A 311 17.54 0.59 -16.49
N ASN A 312 18.46 1.23 -15.77
CA ASN A 312 19.61 0.57 -15.14
C ASN A 312 19.47 0.60 -13.60
N ALA A 313 19.65 -0.56 -12.96
CA ALA A 313 19.58 -0.72 -11.51
C ALA A 313 20.59 0.13 -10.72
N TYR A 314 21.70 0.54 -11.35
CA TYR A 314 22.75 1.34 -10.71
C TYR A 314 22.69 2.84 -11.08
N ARG A 315 21.84 3.21 -12.02
CA ARG A 315 21.68 4.60 -12.49
C ARG A 315 20.47 5.23 -11.82
N TYR A 316 20.63 5.75 -10.62
CA TYR A 316 19.54 6.33 -9.85
C TYR A 316 19.96 7.57 -9.06
N VAL A 317 18.96 8.35 -8.66
CA VAL A 317 19.10 9.39 -7.64
C VAL A 317 18.40 8.96 -6.35
N ASP A 318 18.98 9.30 -5.21
CA ASP A 318 18.46 8.98 -3.88
C ASP A 318 17.93 10.26 -3.22
N THR A 319 16.63 10.32 -2.94
CA THR A 319 16.01 11.54 -2.43
C THR A 319 16.36 11.83 -0.97
N ALA A 320 16.71 10.83 -0.16
CA ALA A 320 17.23 11.07 1.20
C ALA A 320 18.60 11.74 1.14
N ALA A 321 19.46 11.29 0.22
CA ALA A 321 20.75 11.94 0.00
C ALA A 321 20.58 13.37 -0.53
N LEU A 322 19.71 13.56 -1.52
CA LEU A 322 19.46 14.90 -2.07
C LEU A 322 18.86 15.85 -1.03
N TYR A 323 17.87 15.40 -0.26
CA TYR A 323 17.26 16.20 0.82
C TYR A 323 18.33 16.70 1.81
N ARG A 324 19.20 15.80 2.25
CA ARG A 324 20.30 16.11 3.16
C ARG A 324 21.28 17.11 2.54
N ASP A 325 21.67 16.89 1.29
CA ASP A 325 22.68 17.67 0.60
C ASP A 325 22.17 19.07 0.20
N THR A 326 20.84 19.27 0.12
CA THR A 326 20.21 20.57 -0.16
C THR A 326 19.59 21.23 1.06
N LEU A 327 19.70 20.62 2.25
CA LEU A 327 19.18 21.18 3.48
C LEU A 327 19.86 22.52 3.81
N GLY A 328 19.04 23.54 4.11
CA GLY A 328 19.51 24.90 4.38
C GLY A 328 19.83 25.76 3.15
N MET A 329 19.68 25.23 1.93
CA MET A 329 19.77 26.02 0.70
C MET A 329 18.49 26.84 0.44
N SER A 330 18.60 27.89 -0.38
CA SER A 330 17.40 28.53 -0.93
C SER A 330 16.66 27.59 -1.89
N ARG A 331 15.38 27.89 -2.17
CA ARG A 331 14.55 27.11 -3.11
C ARG A 331 15.20 26.99 -4.49
N GLU A 332 15.75 28.08 -5.01
CA GLU A 332 16.40 28.14 -6.32
C GLU A 332 17.70 27.33 -6.33
N ALA A 333 18.53 27.47 -5.28
CA ALA A 333 19.77 26.73 -5.14
C ALA A 333 19.52 25.22 -4.98
N ALA A 334 18.52 24.83 -4.19
CA ALA A 334 18.12 23.43 -4.02
C ALA A 334 17.67 22.82 -5.35
N ARG A 335 16.79 23.49 -6.10
CA ARG A 335 16.35 23.01 -7.44
C ARG A 335 17.52 22.90 -8.43
N ALA A 336 18.42 23.87 -8.46
CA ALA A 336 19.61 23.82 -9.31
C ALA A 336 20.53 22.64 -8.93
N LYS A 337 20.70 22.38 -7.63
CA LYS A 337 21.49 21.25 -7.13
C LYS A 337 20.86 19.90 -7.48
N ILE A 338 19.53 19.78 -7.35
CA ILE A 338 18.79 18.58 -7.77
C ILE A 338 18.99 18.34 -9.27
N ALA A 339 18.75 19.36 -10.11
CA ALA A 339 18.93 19.24 -11.56
C ALA A 339 20.37 18.84 -11.94
N ALA A 340 21.38 19.39 -11.26
CA ALA A 340 22.77 18.99 -11.46
C ALA A 340 23.05 17.54 -11.04
N ALA A 341 22.43 17.06 -9.96
CA ALA A 341 22.57 15.68 -9.50
C ALA A 341 21.94 14.69 -10.49
N LEU A 342 20.74 15.00 -11.02
CA LEU A 342 20.13 14.20 -12.09
C LEU A 342 21.04 14.18 -13.33
N ALA A 343 21.63 15.31 -13.72
CA ALA A 343 22.48 15.38 -14.92
C ALA A 343 23.78 14.58 -14.74
N THR A 344 24.29 14.54 -13.50
CA THR A 344 25.44 13.72 -13.13
C THR A 344 25.08 12.23 -13.20
N ALA A 345 23.92 11.83 -12.68
CA ALA A 345 23.44 10.45 -12.75
C ALA A 345 23.14 10.03 -14.19
N GLU A 346 22.65 10.94 -15.04
CA GLU A 346 22.45 10.65 -16.46
C GLU A 346 23.76 10.38 -17.20
N ALA A 347 24.80 11.13 -16.88
CA ALA A 347 26.13 11.04 -17.48
C ALA A 347 27.05 10.04 -16.75
N ALA A 348 26.50 9.17 -15.90
CA ALA A 348 27.29 8.19 -15.18
C ALA A 348 27.85 7.10 -16.13
N ASP A 349 29.10 6.71 -15.90
CA ASP A 349 29.78 5.65 -16.66
C ASP A 349 29.86 4.32 -15.87
N GLY A 350 30.34 3.26 -16.50
CA GLY A 350 30.59 1.97 -15.87
C GLY A 350 29.31 1.18 -15.59
N TRP A 351 29.09 0.74 -14.35
CA TRP A 351 27.88 -0.06 -14.04
C TRP A 351 26.57 0.72 -14.18
N ALA A 352 26.63 2.05 -14.11
CA ALA A 352 25.49 2.95 -14.25
C ALA A 352 25.37 3.56 -15.66
N GLU A 353 26.17 3.10 -16.63
CA GLU A 353 26.14 3.60 -18.01
C GLU A 353 24.76 3.40 -18.65
N GLY A 354 24.34 4.39 -19.44
CA GLY A 354 23.12 4.38 -20.24
C GLY A 354 23.34 5.12 -21.57
N GLN A 355 22.48 4.88 -22.56
CA GLN A 355 22.58 5.49 -23.88
C GLN A 355 21.97 6.90 -23.87
N GLY A 356 22.77 7.91 -23.54
CA GLY A 356 22.34 9.31 -23.62
C GLY A 356 21.35 9.73 -22.53
N LYS A 357 20.62 10.82 -22.80
CA LYS A 357 19.71 11.47 -21.83
C LYS A 357 18.28 10.99 -21.98
N MET A 358 17.57 10.92 -20.87
CA MET A 358 16.14 10.61 -20.87
C MET A 358 15.35 11.68 -21.62
N ALA A 359 14.13 11.35 -22.04
CA ALA A 359 13.23 12.31 -22.67
C ALA A 359 12.91 13.49 -21.71
N ASP A 360 12.76 14.70 -22.26
CA ASP A 360 12.50 15.92 -21.48
C ASP A 360 11.26 15.80 -20.57
N GLY A 361 10.24 15.07 -21.03
CA GLY A 361 9.03 14.78 -20.26
C GLY A 361 9.31 13.92 -19.02
N MET A 362 10.04 12.82 -19.20
CA MET A 362 10.51 11.95 -18.11
C MET A 362 11.39 12.74 -17.13
N TRP A 363 12.29 13.57 -17.64
CA TRP A 363 13.14 14.42 -16.80
C TRP A 363 12.33 15.36 -15.90
N LYS A 364 11.32 16.04 -16.46
CA LYS A 364 10.40 16.90 -15.70
C LYS A 364 9.63 16.11 -14.64
N LEU A 365 9.17 14.90 -14.97
CA LEU A 365 8.47 14.03 -14.03
C LEU A 365 9.38 13.61 -12.87
N VAL A 366 10.62 13.19 -13.14
CA VAL A 366 11.59 12.82 -12.10
C VAL A 366 11.90 14.01 -11.20
N LEU A 367 12.10 15.20 -11.74
CA LEU A 367 12.28 16.42 -10.94
C LEU A 367 11.08 16.68 -10.01
N ALA A 368 9.86 16.57 -10.53
CA ALA A 368 8.64 16.75 -9.74
C ALA A 368 8.51 15.70 -8.63
N LEU A 369 8.82 14.43 -8.92
CA LEU A 369 8.82 13.34 -7.94
C LEU A 369 9.85 13.57 -6.81
N VAL A 370 11.07 14.01 -7.15
CA VAL A 370 12.10 14.32 -6.14
C VAL A 370 11.64 15.45 -5.23
N GLU A 371 11.16 16.55 -5.81
CA GLU A 371 10.71 17.72 -5.05
C GLU A 371 9.49 17.39 -4.16
N ALA A 372 8.53 16.64 -4.70
CA ALA A 372 7.38 16.15 -3.95
C ALA A 372 7.78 15.25 -2.78
N ASN A 373 8.71 14.30 -3.01
CA ASN A 373 9.12 13.34 -2.00
C ASN A 373 9.88 13.98 -0.82
N PHE A 374 10.54 15.13 -1.01
CA PHE A 374 11.11 15.88 0.11
C PHE A 374 10.07 16.24 1.16
N SER A 375 8.84 16.57 0.73
CA SER A 375 7.74 16.83 1.66
C SER A 375 7.37 15.58 2.46
N GLN A 376 7.47 14.39 1.86
CA GLN A 376 7.22 13.13 2.57
C GLN A 376 8.34 12.78 3.54
N ILE A 377 9.60 12.92 3.14
CA ILE A 377 10.73 12.71 4.06
C ILE A 377 10.58 13.61 5.29
N GLU A 378 10.27 14.89 5.09
CA GLU A 378 10.06 15.82 6.19
C GLU A 378 8.78 15.52 6.99
N TYR A 379 7.72 15.03 6.35
CA TYR A 379 6.53 14.52 7.03
C TYR A 379 6.89 13.44 8.05
N VAL A 380 7.68 12.45 7.64
CA VAL A 380 8.11 11.37 8.54
C VAL A 380 8.99 11.92 9.67
N ILE A 381 9.90 12.85 9.35
CA ILE A 381 10.74 13.47 10.38
C ILE A 381 9.90 14.18 11.44
N GLN A 382 8.93 15.00 11.03
CA GLN A 382 8.13 15.83 11.93
C GLN A 382 7.08 15.04 12.71
N HIS A 383 6.40 14.10 12.06
CA HIS A 383 5.24 13.39 12.65
C HIS A 383 5.59 12.02 13.23
N HIS A 384 6.78 11.48 12.92
CA HIS A 384 7.24 10.19 13.43
C HIS A 384 8.61 10.26 14.10
N ALA A 385 9.04 11.42 14.60
CA ALA A 385 10.29 11.60 15.35
C ALA A 385 11.54 11.09 14.59
N GLY A 386 11.60 11.37 13.29
CA GLY A 386 12.70 10.98 12.43
C GLY A 386 12.40 9.77 11.55
N ARG A 387 11.80 8.69 12.07
CA ARG A 387 11.48 7.47 11.32
C ARG A 387 10.26 6.78 11.88
N TYR A 388 9.54 6.01 11.09
CA TYR A 388 8.39 5.28 11.60
C TYR A 388 8.74 4.41 12.82
N ALA A 389 8.00 4.60 13.92
CA ALA A 389 8.20 3.83 15.15
C ALA A 389 7.91 2.34 14.96
N VAL A 390 6.90 2.02 14.14
CA VAL A 390 6.62 0.67 13.66
C VAL A 390 7.21 0.53 12.25
N ILE A 391 8.38 -0.09 12.19
CA ILE A 391 9.12 -0.32 10.94
C ILE A 391 8.43 -1.36 10.06
N GLY A 392 7.84 -2.38 10.68
CA GLY A 392 7.18 -3.48 9.98
C GLY A 392 5.67 -3.28 9.79
N HIS A 393 4.97 -4.41 9.82
CA HIS A 393 3.54 -4.56 9.64
C HIS A 393 2.73 -4.06 10.84
N ASP A 394 1.63 -3.35 10.58
CA ASP A 394 0.69 -2.77 11.56
C ASP A 394 -0.72 -2.60 10.95
N GLU A 395 -1.08 -3.52 10.06
CA GLU A 395 -2.32 -3.45 9.28
C GLU A 395 -3.57 -3.83 10.09
N GLU A 396 -4.70 -3.20 9.79
CA GLU A 396 -5.97 -3.40 10.51
C GLU A 396 -6.74 -4.65 10.01
N PHE A 397 -6.60 -4.98 8.72
CA PHE A 397 -7.24 -6.15 8.09
C PHE A 397 -6.49 -6.61 6.82
N ILE A 398 -6.90 -7.74 6.24
CA ILE A 398 -6.44 -8.21 4.93
C ILE A 398 -7.49 -7.83 3.87
N CYS A 399 -7.08 -7.16 2.79
CA CYS A 399 -7.91 -6.99 1.59
C CYS A 399 -7.49 -8.04 0.55
N ALA A 400 -8.42 -8.89 0.14
CA ALA A 400 -8.22 -10.02 -0.76
C ALA A 400 -9.00 -9.81 -2.07
N GLY A 401 -8.40 -10.11 -3.21
CA GLY A 401 -9.00 -9.91 -4.52
C GLY A 401 -8.38 -8.72 -5.24
N GLU A 402 -9.18 -7.68 -5.51
CA GLU A 402 -8.71 -6.43 -6.12
C GLU A 402 -8.54 -5.33 -5.06
N ALA A 403 -7.39 -4.65 -5.06
CA ALA A 403 -7.05 -3.62 -4.09
C ALA A 403 -8.02 -2.44 -4.20
N MET A 404 -8.49 -1.95 -3.07
CA MET A 404 -9.27 -0.71 -3.03
C MET A 404 -8.37 0.50 -3.21
N SER A 405 -8.80 1.45 -4.03
CA SER A 405 -8.03 2.66 -4.36
C SER A 405 -8.54 3.92 -3.66
N GLU A 406 -9.72 3.83 -3.03
CA GLU A 406 -10.44 4.94 -2.39
C GLU A 406 -9.81 5.40 -1.08
N LEU A 407 -9.06 4.52 -0.41
CA LEU A 407 -8.49 4.78 0.91
C LEU A 407 -7.02 4.35 0.94
N GLN A 408 -6.14 5.30 0.61
CA GLN A 408 -4.70 5.09 0.46
C GLN A 408 -3.95 5.63 1.67
N LEU A 409 -3.57 4.73 2.58
CA LEU A 409 -2.85 5.07 3.79
C LEU A 409 -1.88 3.94 4.17
N ARG A 410 -0.64 4.30 4.53
CA ARG A 410 0.40 3.36 4.99
C ARG A 410 -0.13 2.43 6.09
N ASN A 411 0.13 1.13 6.00
CA ASN A 411 -0.27 0.12 6.98
C ASN A 411 -1.77 0.15 7.34
N LEU A 412 -2.66 0.44 6.38
CA LEU A 412 -4.09 0.36 6.66
C LEU A 412 -4.59 -1.08 6.52
N PHE A 413 -4.24 -1.76 5.42
CA PHE A 413 -4.55 -3.16 5.21
C PHE A 413 -3.37 -3.91 4.61
N TYR A 414 -3.34 -5.23 4.71
CA TYR A 414 -2.41 -6.04 3.91
C TYR A 414 -3.14 -6.42 2.62
N PHE A 415 -2.53 -6.22 1.45
CA PHE A 415 -3.16 -6.60 0.19
C PHE A 415 -2.71 -7.99 -0.25
N ALA A 416 -3.67 -8.89 -0.46
CA ALA A 416 -3.47 -10.19 -1.06
C ALA A 416 -4.09 -10.20 -2.46
N HIS A 417 -3.26 -10.05 -3.50
CA HIS A 417 -3.73 -10.07 -4.88
C HIS A 417 -4.20 -11.48 -5.24
N LEU A 418 -5.47 -11.63 -5.65
CA LEU A 418 -6.06 -12.92 -5.95
C LEU A 418 -6.94 -12.80 -7.20
N ASP A 419 -6.42 -13.25 -8.34
CA ASP A 419 -7.28 -13.45 -9.51
C ASP A 419 -8.07 -14.76 -9.42
N THR A 420 -7.36 -15.82 -9.04
CA THR A 420 -7.86 -17.10 -8.56
C THR A 420 -7.23 -17.42 -7.20
N VAL A 421 -7.82 -18.38 -6.48
CA VAL A 421 -7.36 -18.73 -5.12
C VAL A 421 -6.03 -19.47 -5.20
N GLU A 422 -5.85 -20.27 -6.24
CA GLU A 422 -4.64 -21.02 -6.53
C GLU A 422 -3.44 -20.09 -6.77
N GLU A 423 -3.65 -18.99 -7.47
CA GLU A 423 -2.61 -18.01 -7.81
C GLU A 423 -2.24 -17.11 -6.61
N GLY A 424 -3.20 -16.69 -5.78
CA GLY A 424 -2.93 -15.82 -4.61
C GLY A 424 -2.78 -16.54 -3.27
N ALA A 425 -2.70 -17.88 -3.26
CA ALA A 425 -2.56 -18.67 -2.04
C ALA A 425 -1.33 -18.29 -1.20
N ALA A 426 -0.21 -17.98 -1.86
CA ALA A 426 1.03 -17.59 -1.18
C ALA A 426 0.88 -16.25 -0.44
N ASP A 427 0.21 -15.28 -1.07
CA ASP A 427 -0.03 -13.96 -0.47
C ASP A 427 -0.95 -14.07 0.74
N MET A 428 -2.00 -14.90 0.65
CA MET A 428 -2.86 -15.19 1.80
C MET A 428 -2.10 -15.84 2.97
N ASP A 429 -1.18 -16.77 2.71
CA ASP A 429 -0.37 -17.38 3.78
C ASP A 429 0.51 -16.35 4.49
N VAL A 430 1.08 -15.40 3.75
CA VAL A 430 1.87 -14.29 4.30
C VAL A 430 0.99 -13.38 5.16
N GLY A 431 -0.20 -13.00 4.66
CA GLY A 431 -1.17 -12.22 5.42
C GLY A 431 -1.58 -12.90 6.73
N ILE A 432 -1.93 -14.18 6.70
CA ILE A 432 -2.27 -14.95 7.91
C ILE A 432 -1.09 -15.01 8.88
N LYS A 433 0.15 -15.15 8.39
CA LYS A 433 1.34 -15.12 9.25
C LYS A 433 1.51 -13.76 9.93
N ILE A 434 1.31 -12.66 9.23
CA ILE A 434 1.35 -11.29 9.79
C ILE A 434 0.29 -11.15 10.89
N PHE A 435 -0.96 -11.47 10.58
CA PHE A 435 -2.08 -11.35 11.53
C PHE A 435 -2.07 -12.40 12.65
N THR A 436 -1.29 -13.48 12.52
CA THR A 436 -0.98 -14.35 13.66
C THR A 436 -0.21 -13.59 14.73
N GLY A 437 0.73 -12.72 14.30
CA GLY A 437 1.48 -11.83 15.17
C GLY A 437 0.61 -10.71 15.75
N LEU A 438 -0.09 -9.98 14.87
CA LEU A 438 -0.86 -8.78 15.24
C LEU A 438 -2.13 -9.10 16.04
N ASN A 439 -2.87 -10.16 15.68
CA ASN A 439 -4.22 -10.38 16.19
C ASN A 439 -4.34 -11.69 16.99
N ILE A 440 -4.02 -12.85 16.38
CA ILE A 440 -4.34 -14.17 16.96
C ILE A 440 -3.64 -14.37 18.32
N ARG A 441 -2.38 -13.94 18.46
CA ARG A 441 -1.64 -14.01 19.73
C ARG A 441 -2.31 -13.23 20.87
N HIS A 442 -3.15 -12.26 20.55
CA HIS A 442 -3.90 -11.43 21.49
C HIS A 442 -5.38 -11.85 21.61
N GLY A 443 -5.77 -12.97 20.99
CA GLY A 443 -7.14 -13.47 20.99
C GLY A 443 -8.09 -12.75 20.04
N LEU A 444 -7.57 -11.88 19.17
CA LEU A 444 -8.35 -11.17 18.16
C LEU A 444 -8.40 -11.99 16.85
N PRO A 445 -9.50 -11.90 16.07
CA PRO A 445 -9.62 -12.58 14.80
C PRO A 445 -8.82 -11.86 13.71
N VAL A 446 -8.60 -12.55 12.59
CA VAL A 446 -8.11 -11.98 11.33
C VAL A 446 -9.30 -11.51 10.50
N PRO A 447 -9.53 -10.20 10.34
CA PRO A 447 -10.56 -9.69 9.45
C PRO A 447 -10.05 -9.75 8.00
N VAL A 448 -10.84 -10.35 7.10
CA VAL A 448 -10.55 -10.41 5.67
C VAL A 448 -11.68 -9.78 4.88
N LEU A 449 -11.40 -8.71 4.15
CA LEU A 449 -12.30 -8.12 3.18
C LEU A 449 -12.02 -8.73 1.81
N VAL A 450 -12.96 -9.48 1.25
CA VAL A 450 -12.90 -9.98 -0.12
C VAL A 450 -13.56 -8.95 -1.02
N HIS A 451 -12.76 -8.25 -1.82
CA HIS A 451 -13.19 -7.11 -2.62
C HIS A 451 -12.92 -7.33 -4.12
N PHE A 452 -13.87 -6.93 -4.96
CA PHE A 452 -13.73 -6.92 -6.41
C PHE A 452 -14.37 -5.68 -7.02
N HIS A 453 -13.77 -5.14 -8.07
CA HIS A 453 -14.45 -4.13 -8.86
C HIS A 453 -15.31 -4.73 -9.97
N TYR A 454 -16.28 -3.96 -10.43
CA TYR A 454 -17.01 -4.20 -11.66
C TYR A 454 -17.19 -2.88 -12.42
N SER A 455 -17.58 -2.94 -13.69
CA SER A 455 -17.99 -1.75 -14.44
C SER A 455 -19.50 -1.79 -14.64
N SER A 456 -20.22 -0.76 -14.19
CA SER A 456 -21.66 -0.62 -14.47
C SER A 456 -21.99 -0.44 -15.95
N ARG A 457 -20.99 -0.13 -16.79
CA ARG A 457 -21.16 -0.07 -18.25
C ARG A 457 -21.38 -1.44 -18.88
N VAL A 458 -21.05 -2.53 -18.17
CA VAL A 458 -21.15 -3.91 -18.68
C VAL A 458 -22.31 -4.64 -18.01
N PRO A 459 -23.37 -5.02 -18.74
CA PRO A 459 -24.49 -5.77 -18.18
C PRO A 459 -24.07 -7.05 -17.43
N GLY A 460 -24.64 -7.23 -16.23
CA GLY A 460 -24.36 -8.36 -15.33
C GLY A 460 -22.95 -8.39 -14.73
N ALA A 461 -22.12 -7.36 -14.90
CA ALA A 461 -20.76 -7.35 -14.35
C ALA A 461 -20.75 -7.37 -12.82
N ARG A 462 -21.68 -6.64 -12.19
CA ARG A 462 -21.86 -6.65 -10.73
C ARG A 462 -22.13 -8.06 -10.20
N ASP A 463 -23.06 -8.79 -10.81
CA ASP A 463 -23.39 -10.16 -10.41
C ASP A 463 -22.19 -11.11 -10.56
N ARG A 464 -21.41 -10.96 -11.64
CA ARG A 464 -20.18 -11.73 -11.84
C ARG A 464 -19.13 -11.42 -10.78
N ALA A 465 -18.96 -10.16 -10.38
CA ALA A 465 -18.06 -9.75 -9.31
C ALA A 465 -18.50 -10.31 -7.96
N VAL A 466 -19.80 -10.27 -7.65
CA VAL A 466 -20.38 -10.91 -6.44
C VAL A 466 -20.12 -12.41 -6.42
N LEU A 467 -20.34 -13.11 -7.54
CA LEU A 467 -20.05 -14.54 -7.64
C LEU A 467 -18.56 -14.84 -7.47
N ARG A 468 -17.68 -13.97 -7.98
CA ARG A 468 -16.23 -14.08 -7.78
C ARG A 468 -15.86 -13.92 -6.31
N ALA A 469 -16.39 -12.90 -5.63
CA ALA A 469 -16.19 -12.68 -4.19
C ALA A 469 -16.60 -13.91 -3.37
N LYS A 470 -17.76 -14.51 -3.67
CA LYS A 470 -18.25 -15.74 -3.01
C LYS A 470 -17.30 -16.92 -3.19
N ARG A 471 -16.77 -17.13 -4.39
CA ARG A 471 -15.79 -18.20 -4.66
C ARG A 471 -14.49 -17.99 -3.87
N VAL A 472 -13.97 -16.77 -3.86
CA VAL A 472 -12.73 -16.45 -3.15
C VAL A 472 -12.89 -16.59 -1.64
N LYS A 473 -13.99 -16.07 -1.08
CA LYS A 473 -14.33 -16.25 0.34
C LYS A 473 -14.34 -17.74 0.73
N ALA A 474 -15.13 -18.56 0.01
CA ALA A 474 -15.27 -19.98 0.33
C ALA A 474 -13.93 -20.72 0.29
N ALA A 475 -13.05 -20.35 -0.63
CA ALA A 475 -11.76 -21.00 -0.76
C ALA A 475 -10.73 -20.53 0.28
N ILE A 476 -10.78 -19.27 0.71
CA ILE A 476 -10.00 -18.78 1.87
C ILE A 476 -10.40 -19.55 3.13
N GLU A 477 -11.71 -19.71 3.37
CA GLU A 477 -12.23 -20.48 4.52
C GLU A 477 -11.82 -21.96 4.44
N ALA A 478 -11.88 -22.56 3.24
CA ALA A 478 -11.44 -23.94 3.01
C ALA A 478 -9.93 -24.15 3.18
N ARG A 479 -9.12 -23.11 2.92
CA ARG A 479 -7.66 -23.15 3.12
C ARG A 479 -7.30 -23.07 4.60
N PHE A 480 -8.06 -22.32 5.40
CA PHE A 480 -7.81 -22.12 6.83
C PHE A 480 -8.97 -22.63 7.72
N PRO A 481 -9.37 -23.91 7.60
CA PRO A 481 -10.60 -24.42 8.22
C PRO A 481 -10.56 -24.37 9.74
N ALA A 482 -9.36 -24.52 10.33
CA ALA A 482 -9.19 -24.45 11.78
C ALA A 482 -9.42 -23.02 12.32
N LEU A 483 -8.98 -21.98 11.60
CA LEU A 483 -9.19 -20.59 12.00
C LEU A 483 -10.66 -20.19 11.83
N ALA A 484 -11.27 -20.59 10.71
CA ALA A 484 -12.69 -20.36 10.44
C ALA A 484 -13.58 -21.02 11.51
N ALA A 485 -13.36 -22.31 11.81
CA ALA A 485 -14.14 -23.03 12.83
C ALA A 485 -14.03 -22.45 14.25
N GLN A 486 -12.94 -21.71 14.54
CA GLN A 486 -12.70 -21.07 15.84
C GLN A 486 -13.18 -19.60 15.88
N GLY A 487 -13.77 -19.09 14.79
CA GLY A 487 -14.14 -17.68 14.64
C GLY A 487 -12.93 -16.73 14.64
N LEU A 488 -11.72 -17.26 14.38
CA LEU A 488 -10.48 -16.48 14.31
C LEU A 488 -10.18 -15.97 12.89
N LEU A 489 -11.00 -16.33 11.91
CA LEU A 489 -10.94 -15.83 10.54
C LEU A 489 -12.35 -15.40 10.14
N ASN A 490 -12.52 -14.10 9.91
CA ASN A 490 -13.82 -13.52 9.59
C ASN A 490 -13.76 -12.84 8.22
N CYS A 491 -14.43 -13.44 7.24
CA CYS A 491 -14.48 -12.92 5.88
C CYS A 491 -15.75 -12.10 5.64
N ARG A 492 -15.61 -10.89 5.11
CA ARG A 492 -16.72 -10.07 4.58
C ARG A 492 -16.48 -9.81 3.10
N MET A 493 -17.54 -9.77 2.31
CA MET A 493 -17.45 -9.49 0.87
C MET A 493 -17.93 -8.09 0.57
N ALA A 494 -17.27 -7.42 -0.36
CA ALA A 494 -17.70 -6.13 -0.90
C ALA A 494 -17.41 -6.00 -2.39
N VAL A 495 -18.14 -5.14 -3.08
CA VAL A 495 -17.88 -4.77 -4.47
C VAL A 495 -17.88 -3.26 -4.65
N SER A 496 -17.10 -2.77 -5.63
CA SER A 496 -17.07 -1.36 -6.00
C SER A 496 -17.20 -1.20 -7.51
N ASP A 497 -17.83 -0.12 -7.94
CA ASP A 497 -17.97 0.23 -9.35
C ASP A 497 -16.77 1.08 -9.82
N ARG A 498 -16.13 0.70 -10.92
CA ARG A 498 -15.03 1.48 -11.52
C ARG A 498 -15.54 2.79 -12.14
N ASP A 499 -16.76 2.79 -12.68
CA ASP A 499 -17.30 3.90 -13.48
C ASP A 499 -18.44 4.65 -12.79
N GLY A 500 -19.16 3.99 -11.88
CA GLY A 500 -20.26 4.57 -11.11
C GLY A 500 -19.84 5.09 -9.73
N SER A 501 -20.80 5.22 -8.82
CA SER A 501 -20.61 5.73 -7.45
C SER A 501 -20.69 4.68 -6.34
N GLU A 502 -21.05 3.43 -6.66
CA GLU A 502 -21.08 2.34 -5.65
C GLU A 502 -19.63 2.06 -5.20
N ARG A 503 -19.36 2.19 -3.89
CA ARG A 503 -18.04 1.97 -3.29
C ARG A 503 -18.18 1.12 -2.04
N CYS A 504 -17.37 0.07 -1.93
CA CYS A 504 -17.38 -0.86 -0.81
C CYS A 504 -18.79 -1.37 -0.44
N ALA A 505 -19.62 -1.67 -1.42
CA ALA A 505 -20.96 -2.18 -1.17
C ALA A 505 -20.89 -3.60 -0.63
N VAL A 506 -21.38 -3.78 0.60
CA VAL A 506 -21.34 -5.07 1.30
C VAL A 506 -22.24 -6.07 0.57
N VAL A 507 -21.70 -7.25 0.34
CA VAL A 507 -22.43 -8.38 -0.20
C VAL A 507 -22.84 -9.26 0.98
N GLU A 508 -24.15 -9.30 1.24
CA GLU A 508 -24.69 -10.20 2.25
C GLU A 508 -24.52 -11.67 1.81
N ASP A 509 -24.10 -12.51 2.75
CA ASP A 509 -24.29 -13.94 2.58
C ASP A 509 -25.79 -14.19 2.55
N ALA A 510 -26.27 -14.94 1.56
CA ALA A 510 -27.64 -15.41 1.60
C ALA A 510 -27.80 -16.16 2.93
N VAL A 511 -28.64 -15.65 3.82
CA VAL A 511 -29.05 -16.38 5.01
C VAL A 511 -29.66 -17.67 4.47
N THR A 512 -28.93 -18.77 4.53
CA THR A 512 -29.59 -20.07 4.55
C THR A 512 -30.46 -20.00 5.79
N ASP A 513 -31.75 -19.73 5.58
CA ASP A 513 -32.80 -20.08 6.53
C ASP A 513 -32.44 -21.49 6.97
N ALA A 514 -31.87 -21.61 8.16
CA ALA A 514 -31.77 -22.87 8.85
C ALA A 514 -33.21 -23.18 9.25
N GLY A 515 -34.01 -23.61 8.27
CA GLY A 515 -35.21 -24.37 8.54
C GLY A 515 -34.75 -25.61 9.27
N HIS A 516 -34.95 -25.61 10.60
CA HIS A 516 -35.70 -26.63 11.33
C HIS A 516 -35.89 -26.22 12.78
#